data_AF-A0A7W1FRK9-F1
#
_entry.id   AF-A0A7W1FRK9-F1
#
_cell.length_a   1.000
_cell.length_b   1.000
_cell.length_c   1.000
_cell.angle_alpha   90.00
_cell.angle_beta   90.00
_cell.angle_gamma   90.00
#
_symmetry.space_group_name_H-M   'P 1'
#
loop_
_entity.id
_entity.type
_entity.pdbx_description
1 polymer ?
#
loop_
_entity_poly.entity_id
_entity_poly.type
_entity_poly.pdbx_seq_one_letter_code
_entity_poly.pdbx_strand_id
1 'polypeptide(L)'
;FDSARARWLFDNDAVDFWNTLHGVARESLGEIFGPALELWDESGTVDVGEGRASLGCLKPEKQPWLYVDHRGTVRLVLDYLMPSVDLSVNDLRLYERDGRTPRRDLVASVQQRLEAGVETILSVGLTRPWQKRGDTDKRHWLQANNIHLKDNPLWRLREER
;
A
#
# COMPACT_ATOMS: atom_id res chain seq x y z
N PHE A 1 -21.77 12.54 9.45
CA PHE A 1 -21.32 12.97 8.12
C PHE A 1 -22.54 13.48 7.37
N ASP A 2 -22.53 14.74 6.93
CA ASP A 2 -23.63 15.35 6.18
C ASP A 2 -23.17 15.57 4.75
N SER A 3 -23.60 14.69 3.83
CA SER A 3 -23.20 14.74 2.43
C SER A 3 -23.71 15.97 1.70
N ALA A 4 -24.79 16.61 2.18
CA ALA A 4 -25.32 17.85 1.61
C ALA A 4 -24.42 19.06 1.91
N ARG A 5 -23.51 18.92 2.89
CA ARG A 5 -22.53 19.96 3.27
C ARG A 5 -21.11 19.63 2.81
N ALA A 6 -20.90 18.49 2.16
CA ALA A 6 -19.64 18.22 1.49
C ALA A 6 -19.45 19.22 0.35
N ARG A 7 -18.38 19.99 0.41
CA ARG A 7 -17.94 20.88 -0.67
C ARG A 7 -16.59 20.42 -1.18
N TRP A 8 -16.42 20.45 -2.49
CA TRP A 8 -15.11 20.27 -3.10
C TRP A 8 -14.22 21.45 -2.67
N LEU A 9 -13.02 21.15 -2.17
CA LEU A 9 -12.08 22.17 -1.71
C LEU A 9 -11.15 22.58 -2.85
N PHE A 10 -10.44 21.60 -3.42
CA PHE A 10 -9.56 21.74 -4.56
C PHE A 10 -9.13 20.36 -5.03
N ASP A 11 -8.68 20.27 -6.28
CA ASP A 11 -7.90 19.14 -6.79
C ASP A 11 -6.43 19.53 -6.64
N ASN A 12 -5.62 18.68 -6.01
CA ASN A 12 -4.18 18.85 -6.08
C ASN A 12 -3.73 18.48 -7.49
N ASP A 13 -2.85 19.30 -8.07
CA ASP A 13 -2.10 18.82 -9.22
C ASP A 13 -1.16 17.67 -8.81
N ALA A 14 -0.60 16.99 -9.80
CA ALA A 14 0.25 15.83 -9.57
C ALA A 14 1.50 16.16 -8.73
N VAL A 15 2.05 17.36 -8.87
CA VAL A 15 3.25 17.80 -8.18
C VAL A 15 2.96 18.09 -6.72
N ASP A 16 1.89 18.85 -6.44
CA ASP A 16 1.45 19.18 -5.09
C ASP A 16 1.04 17.93 -4.31
N PHE A 17 0.34 17.00 -4.98
CA PHE A 17 0.00 15.71 -4.38
C PHE A 17 1.24 14.91 -4.01
N TRP A 18 2.22 14.80 -4.92
CA TRP A 18 3.46 14.08 -4.65
C TRP A 18 4.26 14.71 -3.51
N ASN A 19 4.41 16.04 -3.51
CA ASN A 19 5.12 16.76 -2.45
C ASN A 19 4.45 16.57 -1.08
N THR A 20 3.12 16.55 -1.05
CA THR A 20 2.36 16.26 0.17
C THR A 20 2.64 14.84 0.67
N LEU A 21 2.57 13.83 -0.21
CA LEU A 21 2.88 12.44 0.15
C LEU A 21 4.32 12.29 0.66
N HIS A 22 5.27 12.92 -0.02
CA HIS A 22 6.69 12.86 0.32
C HIS A 22 6.96 13.45 1.69
N GLY A 23 6.36 14.61 2.01
CA GLY A 23 6.52 15.28 3.30
C GLY A 23 5.98 14.49 4.51
N VAL A 24 5.05 13.55 4.29
CA VAL A 24 4.50 12.68 5.35
C VAL A 24 5.03 11.25 5.32
N ALA A 25 5.81 10.89 4.30
CA ALA A 25 6.37 9.56 4.17
C ALA A 25 7.44 9.30 5.24
N ARG A 26 7.56 8.04 5.65
CA ARG A 26 8.58 7.51 6.55
C ARG A 26 9.46 6.52 5.83
N GLU A 27 10.67 6.32 6.32
CA GLU A 27 11.66 5.46 5.68
C GLU A 27 11.54 3.99 6.16
N SER A 28 10.83 3.76 7.26
CA SER A 28 10.62 2.43 7.82
C SER A 28 9.19 2.20 8.31
N LEU A 29 8.77 0.94 8.29
CA LEU A 29 7.49 0.52 8.88
C LEU A 29 7.47 0.75 10.40
N GLY A 30 8.61 0.63 11.07
CA GLY A 30 8.73 0.87 12.51
C GLY A 30 8.46 2.33 12.91
N GLU A 31 8.83 3.30 12.08
CA GLU A 31 8.48 4.72 12.31
C GLU A 31 6.97 4.97 12.23
N ILE A 32 6.28 4.22 11.36
CA ILE A 32 4.83 4.33 11.13
C ILE A 32 4.07 3.63 12.26
N PHE A 33 4.31 2.33 12.43
CA PHE A 33 3.50 1.45 13.28
C PHE A 33 4.05 1.30 14.70
N GLY A 34 5.30 1.69 14.93
CA GLY A 34 5.95 1.60 16.24
C GLY A 34 6.51 0.19 16.55
N PRO A 35 7.03 0.00 17.77
CA PRO A 35 7.74 -1.22 18.17
C PRO A 35 6.83 -2.45 18.32
N ALA A 36 5.51 -2.27 18.35
CA ALA A 36 4.54 -3.37 18.38
C ALA A 36 4.35 -4.03 17.00
N LEU A 37 4.98 -3.51 15.94
CA LEU A 37 5.02 -4.17 14.65
C LEU A 37 5.99 -5.34 14.70
N GLU A 38 5.45 -6.54 14.52
CA GLU A 38 6.21 -7.77 14.39
C GLU A 38 6.24 -8.20 12.92
N LEU A 39 7.40 -8.67 12.46
CA LEU A 39 7.54 -9.30 11.16
C LEU A 39 7.57 -10.83 11.35
N TRP A 40 6.62 -11.54 10.76
CA TRP A 40 6.43 -12.98 10.94
C TRP A 40 6.13 -13.66 9.61
N ASP A 41 6.92 -14.66 9.22
CA ASP A 41 6.67 -15.51 8.03
C ASP A 41 6.32 -14.68 6.77
N GLU A 42 7.23 -13.75 6.43
CA GLU A 42 7.09 -12.78 5.33
C GLU A 42 5.90 -11.80 5.45
N SER A 43 5.27 -11.71 6.62
CA SER A 43 4.15 -10.81 6.90
C SER A 43 4.51 -9.79 7.98
N GLY A 44 3.70 -8.74 8.12
CA GLY A 44 3.77 -7.82 9.25
C GLY A 44 2.48 -7.86 10.06
N THR A 45 2.58 -7.91 11.38
CA THR A 45 1.41 -7.94 12.28
C THR A 45 1.55 -6.98 13.46
N VAL A 46 0.41 -6.52 13.95
CA VAL A 46 0.28 -5.76 15.21
C VAL A 46 -0.87 -6.38 16.00
N ASP A 47 -0.68 -6.55 17.30
CA ASP A 47 -1.73 -7.07 18.19
C ASP A 47 -2.90 -6.08 18.37
N VAL A 48 -4.07 -6.60 18.73
CA VAL A 48 -5.28 -5.77 18.88
C VAL A 48 -5.13 -4.82 20.06
N GLY A 49 -5.32 -3.52 19.79
CA GLY A 49 -5.19 -2.47 20.80
C GLY A 49 -3.77 -1.92 20.93
N GLU A 50 -2.80 -2.50 20.21
CA GLU A 50 -1.41 -2.08 20.18
C GLU A 50 -1.08 -1.28 18.91
N GLY A 51 0.15 -0.76 18.85
CA GLY A 51 0.68 -0.01 17.71
C GLY A 51 0.45 1.50 17.79
N ARG A 52 1.27 2.24 17.04
CA ARG A 52 1.25 3.71 17.03
C ARG A 52 0.23 4.29 16.05
N ALA A 53 -0.03 3.61 14.95
CA ALA A 53 -0.91 4.08 13.88
C ALA A 53 -1.55 2.90 13.15
N SER A 54 -2.65 3.15 12.43
CA SER A 54 -3.31 2.16 11.57
C SER A 54 -3.01 2.34 10.09
N LEU A 55 -2.42 3.49 9.70
CA LEU A 55 -2.00 3.79 8.33
C LEU A 55 -0.76 4.68 8.32
N GLY A 56 -0.05 4.69 7.19
CA GLY A 56 1.04 5.64 6.93
C GLY A 56 1.49 5.63 5.48
N CYS A 57 2.41 6.53 5.16
CA CYS A 57 3.10 6.54 3.88
C CYS A 57 4.53 6.02 4.09
N LEU A 58 4.90 4.98 3.36
CA LEU A 58 6.24 4.41 3.35
C LEU A 58 6.96 4.84 2.07
N LYS A 59 8.15 5.40 2.23
CA LYS A 59 9.13 5.54 1.17
C LYS A 59 10.08 4.34 1.31
N PRO A 60 9.95 3.31 0.46
CA PRO A 60 10.78 2.12 0.60
C PRO A 60 12.23 2.45 0.22
N GLU A 61 13.18 1.91 0.97
CA GLU A 61 14.63 2.10 0.73
C GLU A 61 15.05 1.49 -0.62
N LYS A 62 14.45 0.36 -0.98
CA LYS A 62 14.64 -0.35 -2.25
C LYS A 62 13.36 -0.38 -3.05
N GLN A 63 13.47 -0.59 -4.37
CA GLN A 63 12.30 -0.76 -5.20
C GLN A 63 11.54 -2.04 -4.83
N PRO A 64 10.24 -1.95 -4.50
CA PRO A 64 9.45 -3.11 -4.21
C PRO A 64 9.16 -3.91 -5.48
N TRP A 65 8.70 -5.15 -5.31
CA TRP A 65 8.29 -6.01 -6.40
C TRP A 65 6.81 -6.33 -6.35
N LEU A 66 6.10 -6.01 -7.43
CA LEU A 66 4.68 -6.20 -7.60
C LEU A 66 4.40 -7.41 -8.50
N TYR A 67 3.52 -8.30 -8.07
CA TYR A 67 3.14 -9.48 -8.84
C TYR A 67 1.70 -9.91 -8.57
N VAL A 68 1.19 -10.83 -9.39
CA VAL A 68 -0.09 -11.52 -9.15
C VAL A 68 0.22 -12.96 -8.76
N ASP A 69 -0.22 -13.38 -7.59
CA ASP A 69 0.04 -14.74 -7.09
C ASP A 69 -0.81 -15.81 -7.80
N HIS A 70 -0.60 -17.07 -7.43
CA HIS A 70 -1.34 -18.22 -7.97
C HIS A 70 -2.85 -18.20 -7.63
N ARG A 71 -3.27 -17.39 -6.66
CA ARG A 71 -4.67 -17.21 -6.25
C ARG A 71 -5.35 -16.04 -6.97
N GLY A 72 -4.60 -15.29 -7.78
CA GLY A 72 -5.12 -14.09 -8.44
C GLY A 72 -5.17 -12.87 -7.51
N THR A 73 -4.32 -12.82 -6.49
CA THR A 73 -4.19 -11.67 -5.58
C THR A 73 -3.00 -10.81 -6.02
N VAL A 74 -3.16 -9.49 -6.01
CA VAL A 74 -2.02 -8.59 -6.22
C VAL A 74 -1.19 -8.49 -4.94
N ARG A 75 0.12 -8.71 -5.06
CA ARG A 75 1.07 -8.84 -3.96
C ARG A 75 2.28 -7.94 -4.18
N LEU A 76 2.86 -7.41 -3.10
CA LEU A 76 4.00 -6.50 -3.15
C LEU A 76 5.05 -6.88 -2.11
N VAL A 77 6.27 -7.12 -2.56
CA VAL A 77 7.44 -7.46 -1.72
C VAL A 77 8.28 -6.21 -1.47
N LEU A 78 8.55 -5.85 -0.21
CA LEU A 78 9.31 -4.63 0.16
C LEU A 78 10.84 -4.80 0.14
N ASP A 79 11.33 -5.99 0.45
CA ASP A 79 12.74 -6.37 0.31
C ASP A 79 12.80 -7.86 0.02
N TYR A 80 13.77 -8.27 -0.80
CA TYR A 80 14.08 -9.67 -1.06
C TYR A 80 15.07 -10.25 -0.06
N LEU A 81 15.73 -9.39 0.72
CA LEU A 81 16.61 -9.80 1.81
C LEU A 81 15.78 -10.00 3.09
N MET A 82 16.08 -11.07 3.83
CA MET A 82 15.32 -11.41 5.03
C MET A 82 15.58 -10.45 6.20
N PRO A 83 14.54 -10.08 6.97
CA PRO A 83 13.13 -10.45 6.75
C PRO A 83 12.50 -9.66 5.59
N SER A 84 12.01 -10.39 4.58
CA SER A 84 11.18 -9.85 3.50
C SER A 84 9.76 -9.65 4.02
N VAL A 85 9.03 -8.71 3.44
CA VAL A 85 7.62 -8.50 3.74
C VAL A 85 6.83 -8.53 2.44
N ASP A 86 6.00 -9.57 2.28
CA ASP A 86 5.09 -9.77 1.16
C ASP A 86 3.66 -9.36 1.55
N LEU A 87 3.23 -8.23 1.01
CA LEU A 87 2.01 -7.54 1.37
C LEU A 87 0.89 -7.82 0.38
N SER A 88 -0.33 -8.00 0.90
CA SER A 88 -1.52 -7.88 0.06
C SER A 88 -1.67 -6.45 -0.41
N VAL A 89 -1.97 -6.27 -1.70
CA VAL A 89 -2.21 -4.96 -2.29
C VAL A 89 -3.71 -4.74 -2.47
N ASN A 90 -4.25 -3.70 -1.84
CA ASN A 90 -5.67 -3.33 -1.87
C ASN A 90 -5.94 -2.07 -2.69
N ASP A 91 -5.00 -1.69 -3.57
CA ASP A 91 -5.17 -0.55 -4.47
C ASP A 91 -6.21 -0.87 -5.55
N LEU A 92 -7.42 -0.33 -5.39
CA LEU A 92 -8.56 -0.59 -6.28
C LEU A 92 -8.27 -0.26 -7.75
N ARG A 93 -7.27 0.59 -8.04
CA ARG A 93 -6.88 0.90 -9.43
C ARG A 93 -6.31 -0.32 -10.16
N LEU A 94 -5.73 -1.28 -9.41
CA LEU A 94 -5.15 -2.52 -9.95
C LEU A 94 -6.18 -3.62 -10.17
N TYR A 95 -7.44 -3.39 -9.81
CA TYR A 95 -8.52 -4.37 -9.94
C TYR A 95 -9.57 -3.92 -10.95
N GLU A 96 -10.30 -4.87 -11.51
CA GLU A 96 -11.50 -4.61 -12.28
C GLU A 96 -12.60 -4.00 -11.41
N ARG A 97 -13.71 -3.60 -12.04
CA ARG A 97 -14.84 -2.97 -11.32
C ARG A 97 -15.46 -3.86 -10.23
N ASP A 98 -15.19 -5.17 -10.27
CA ASP A 98 -15.59 -6.11 -9.23
C ASP A 98 -14.75 -6.01 -7.95
N GLY A 99 -13.66 -5.24 -7.97
CA GLY A 99 -12.73 -5.07 -6.85
C GLY A 99 -11.96 -6.34 -6.49
N ARG A 100 -11.93 -7.35 -7.37
CA ARG A 100 -11.35 -8.68 -7.09
C ARG A 100 -10.47 -9.20 -8.21
N THR A 101 -10.86 -8.99 -9.46
CA THR A 101 -10.10 -9.50 -10.61
C THR A 101 -8.92 -8.57 -10.92
N PRO A 102 -7.66 -9.03 -10.86
CA PRO A 102 -6.52 -8.17 -11.16
C PRO A 102 -6.46 -7.74 -12.63
N ARG A 103 -6.17 -6.45 -12.85
CA ARG A 103 -5.79 -5.91 -14.16
C ARG A 103 -4.34 -6.29 -14.46
N ARG A 104 -4.10 -7.51 -14.95
CA ARG A 104 -2.74 -8.06 -15.13
C ARG A 104 -1.81 -7.16 -15.95
N ASP A 105 -2.31 -6.57 -17.03
CA ASP A 105 -1.52 -5.65 -17.86
C ASP A 105 -1.09 -4.39 -17.10
N LEU A 106 -1.99 -3.87 -16.25
CA LEU A 106 -1.70 -2.70 -15.42
C LEU A 106 -0.73 -3.03 -14.29
N VAL A 107 -0.88 -4.21 -13.67
CA VAL A 107 0.09 -4.72 -12.69
C VAL A 107 1.47 -4.85 -13.32
N ALA A 108 1.56 -5.42 -14.53
CA ALA A 108 2.82 -5.53 -15.26
C ALA A 108 3.39 -4.15 -15.63
N SER A 109 2.55 -3.19 -16.03
CA SER A 109 2.99 -1.83 -16.33
C SER A 109 3.54 -1.10 -15.10
N VAL A 110 2.90 -1.22 -13.94
CA VAL A 110 3.42 -0.67 -12.68
C VAL A 110 4.74 -1.35 -12.31
N GLN A 111 4.80 -2.68 -12.43
CA GLN A 111 6.01 -3.44 -12.14
C GLN A 111 7.21 -3.00 -13.01
N GLN A 112 7.00 -2.79 -14.31
CA GLN A 112 8.04 -2.28 -15.21
C GLN A 112 8.55 -0.89 -14.78
N ARG A 113 7.68 -0.03 -14.24
CA ARG A 113 8.08 1.30 -13.74
C ARG A 113 8.90 1.20 -12.46
N LEU A 114 8.54 0.28 -11.56
CA LEU A 114 9.32 -0.03 -10.36
C LEU A 114 10.73 -0.54 -10.74
N GLU A 115 10.81 -1.47 -11.69
CA GLU A 115 12.08 -1.97 -12.24
C GLU A 115 12.93 -0.88 -12.89
N ALA A 116 12.30 0.07 -13.57
CA ALA A 116 12.97 1.24 -14.15
C ALA A 116 13.44 2.26 -13.12
N GLY A 117 13.18 2.04 -11.82
CA GLY A 117 13.65 2.90 -10.74
C GLY A 117 12.77 4.12 -10.47
N VAL A 118 11.53 4.14 -10.94
CA VAL A 118 10.58 5.22 -10.64
C VAL A 118 10.40 5.34 -9.12
N GLU A 119 10.65 6.53 -8.59
CA GLU A 119 10.50 6.79 -7.15
C GLU A 119 9.04 6.51 -6.74
N THR A 120 8.89 5.76 -5.65
CA THR A 120 7.61 5.20 -5.23
C THR A 120 7.33 5.54 -3.77
N ILE A 121 6.07 5.86 -3.47
CA ILE A 121 5.55 5.97 -2.10
C ILE A 121 4.38 5.01 -1.97
N LEU A 122 4.39 4.20 -0.91
CA LEU A 122 3.35 3.23 -0.61
C LEU A 122 2.48 3.77 0.51
N SER A 123 1.17 3.86 0.31
CA SER A 123 0.26 3.98 1.43
C SER A 123 0.09 2.58 2.03
N VAL A 124 0.52 2.40 3.27
CA VAL A 124 0.42 1.13 4.01
C VAL A 124 -0.59 1.26 5.13
N GLY A 125 -1.15 0.14 5.55
CA GLY A 125 -2.06 0.13 6.69
C GLY A 125 -2.30 -1.24 7.26
N LEU A 126 -3.09 -1.27 8.32
CA LEU A 126 -3.48 -2.46 9.06
C LEU A 126 -4.87 -2.92 8.64
N THR A 127 -5.06 -4.22 8.45
CA THR A 127 -6.38 -4.80 8.23
C THR A 127 -7.25 -4.68 9.49
N ARG A 128 -8.54 -4.99 9.38
CA ARG A 128 -9.33 -5.36 10.56
C ARG A 128 -8.72 -6.61 11.23
N PRO A 129 -8.89 -6.80 12.56
CA PRO A 129 -8.38 -7.97 13.25
C PRO A 129 -8.88 -9.26 12.58
N TRP A 130 -7.95 -10.13 12.22
CA TRP A 130 -8.25 -11.41 11.61
C TRP A 130 -7.32 -12.49 12.16
N GLN A 131 -7.88 -13.68 12.35
CA GLN A 131 -7.17 -14.84 12.86
C GLN A 131 -6.78 -15.73 11.68
N LYS A 132 -5.47 -15.91 11.47
CA LYS A 132 -4.97 -16.86 10.47
C LYS A 132 -5.36 -18.27 10.89
N ARG A 133 -5.70 -19.13 9.92
CA ARG A 133 -6.08 -20.51 10.20
C ARG A 133 -4.90 -21.23 10.89
N GLY A 134 -5.17 -21.83 12.05
CA GLY A 134 -4.15 -22.50 12.87
C GLY A 134 -3.49 -21.61 13.92
N ASP A 135 -3.84 -20.32 13.98
CA ASP A 135 -3.43 -19.41 15.03
C ASP A 135 -4.46 -19.37 16.16
N THR A 136 -4.07 -18.93 17.36
CA THR A 136 -4.97 -18.71 18.51
C THR A 136 -5.48 -17.28 18.60
N ASP A 137 -4.72 -16.32 18.05
CA ASP A 137 -4.96 -14.90 18.27
C ASP A 137 -5.42 -14.18 17.01
N LYS A 138 -6.22 -13.13 17.21
CA LYS A 138 -6.54 -12.17 16.15
C LYS A 138 -5.46 -11.10 16.13
N ARG A 139 -4.94 -10.79 14.95
CA ARG A 139 -3.98 -9.71 14.74
C ARG A 139 -4.42 -8.80 13.62
N HIS A 140 -3.90 -7.58 13.63
CA HIS A 140 -3.95 -6.68 12.49
C HIS A 140 -2.82 -7.05 11.53
N TRP A 141 -3.14 -7.24 10.25
CA TRP A 141 -2.16 -7.62 9.23
C TRP A 141 -1.76 -6.41 8.41
N LEU A 142 -0.48 -6.29 8.10
CA LEU A 142 0.04 -5.23 7.26
C LEU A 142 -0.39 -5.45 5.79
N GLN A 143 -0.76 -4.37 5.12
CA GLN A 143 -1.16 -4.35 3.72
C GLN A 143 -0.69 -3.06 3.03
N ALA A 144 -0.52 -3.12 1.71
CA ALA A 144 -0.32 -1.95 0.87
C ALA A 144 -1.68 -1.50 0.33
N ASN A 145 -2.13 -0.31 0.73
CA ASN A 145 -3.41 0.26 0.31
C ASN A 145 -3.31 0.98 -1.03
N ASN A 146 -2.21 1.69 -1.29
CA ASN A 146 -2.00 2.39 -2.55
C ASN A 146 -0.54 2.43 -2.95
N ILE A 147 -0.29 2.44 -4.26
CA ILE A 147 1.04 2.64 -4.85
C ILE A 147 1.04 3.98 -5.57
N HIS A 148 1.93 4.89 -5.19
CA HIS A 148 2.10 6.20 -5.85
C HIS A 148 3.45 6.24 -6.53
N LEU A 149 3.46 6.66 -7.79
CA LEU A 149 4.64 6.66 -8.67
C LEU A 149 4.94 8.10 -9.06
N LYS A 150 6.18 8.57 -8.87
CA LYS A 150 6.54 9.99 -9.04
C LYS A 150 6.25 10.58 -10.41
N ASP A 151 6.42 9.77 -11.45
CA ASP A 151 6.21 10.14 -12.85
C ASP A 151 4.71 10.26 -13.21
N ASN A 152 3.81 9.62 -12.47
CA ASN A 152 2.37 9.84 -12.55
C ASN A 152 1.69 9.55 -11.20
N PRO A 153 1.76 10.47 -10.22
CA PRO A 153 1.27 10.25 -8.85
C PRO A 153 -0.24 10.02 -8.77
N LEU A 154 -0.99 10.65 -9.68
CA LEU A 154 -2.45 10.59 -9.77
C LEU A 154 -2.94 9.54 -10.78
N TRP A 155 -2.09 8.60 -11.18
CA TRP A 155 -2.42 7.62 -12.21
C TRP A 155 -3.82 7.02 -11.99
N ARG A 156 -4.61 7.04 -13.08
CA ARG A 156 -6.00 6.54 -13.15
C ARG A 156 -7.05 7.29 -12.33
N LEU A 157 -6.73 8.41 -11.65
CA LEU A 157 -7.72 9.18 -10.88
C LEU A 157 -8.53 10.18 -11.72
N ARG A 158 -8.12 10.46 -12.96
CA ARG A 158 -8.89 11.06 -14.07
C ARG A 158 -7.92 11.24 -15.24
N GLU A 159 -8.18 10.61 -16.38
CA GLU A 159 -7.78 11.23 -17.65
C GLU A 159 -8.95 12.16 -17.98
N GLU A 160 -8.66 13.45 -18.17
CA GLU A 160 -9.64 14.42 -18.61
C GLU A 160 -10.41 13.88 -19.81
N ARG A 161 -11.75 13.94 -19.72
CA ARG A 161 -12.64 13.75 -20.86
C ARG A 161 -12.73 15.04 -21.65
#